data_AF-A0A7Y7IU02-F1
#
_entry.id   AF-A0A7Y7IU02-F1
#
_cell.length_a   1.000
_cell.length_b   1.000
_cell.length_c   1.000
_cell.angle_alpha   90.00
_cell.angle_beta   90.00
_cell.angle_gamma   90.00
#
_symmetry.space_group_name_H-M   'P 1'
#
loop_
_entity.id
_entity.type
_entity.pdbx_description
1 polymer ?
#
loop_
_entity_poly.entity_id
_entity_poly.type
_entity_poly.pdbx_seq_one_letter_code
_entity_poly.pdbx_strand_id
1 'polypeptide(L)' 'MSEQQAGGPEREGAVPTRGRFPLLDRVSYPADLRNLSIEQLRQLAEELRAET' A
#
# COMPACT_ATOMS: atom_id res chain seq x y z
N MET A 1 16.18 -33.09 -15.83
CA MET A 1 16.23 -32.88 -14.36
C MET A 1 16.84 -31.53 -14.12
N SER A 2 16.36 -30.85 -13.08
CA SER A 2 16.67 -29.47 -12.64
C SER A 2 15.95 -28.39 -13.46
N GLU A 3 14.66 -28.15 -13.21
CA GLU A 3 14.07 -27.40 -12.09
C GLU A 3 14.25 -25.88 -12.19
N GLN A 4 13.10 -25.21 -12.34
CA GLN A 4 12.74 -23.94 -11.69
C GLN A 4 13.47 -22.69 -12.23
N GLN A 5 12.82 -21.64 -12.72
CA GLN A 5 11.78 -20.89 -12.02
C GLN A 5 10.83 -20.21 -13.02
N ALA A 6 9.52 -20.32 -12.76
CA ALA A 6 8.50 -19.48 -13.34
C ALA A 6 8.51 -18.12 -12.61
N GLY A 7 8.93 -17.06 -13.29
CA GLY A 7 8.87 -15.70 -12.79
C GLY A 7 7.47 -15.10 -12.97
N GLY A 8 6.76 -14.94 -11.86
CA GLY A 8 5.66 -14.00 -11.71
C GLY A 8 5.51 -13.67 -10.21
N PRO A 9 4.91 -12.54 -9.79
CA PRO A 9 4.33 -11.43 -10.55
C PRO A 9 5.15 -10.14 -10.39
N GLU A 10 5.31 -9.38 -11.47
CA GLU A 10 5.97 -8.07 -11.48
C GLU A 10 5.03 -6.99 -10.93
N ARG A 11 4.74 -7.03 -9.62
CA ARG A 11 4.01 -5.97 -8.91
C ARG A 11 4.93 -4.86 -8.40
N GLU A 12 5.94 -4.49 -9.18
CA GLU A 12 6.90 -3.45 -8.80
C GLU A 12 6.89 -2.29 -9.79
N GLY A 13 5.71 -1.71 -9.98
CA GLY A 13 5.56 -0.32 -10.39
C GLY A 13 5.89 0.66 -9.25
N ALA A 14 6.98 0.41 -8.51
CA ALA A 14 7.43 1.25 -7.41
C ALA A 14 8.10 2.50 -7.96
N VAL A 15 7.29 3.51 -8.27
CA VAL A 15 7.77 4.89 -8.36
C VAL A 15 8.47 5.18 -7.02
N PRO A 16 9.74 5.61 -6.98
CA PRO A 16 10.53 5.72 -5.75
C PRO A 16 10.00 6.72 -4.71
N THR A 17 8.89 7.41 -5.02
CA THR A 17 8.14 8.29 -4.12
C THR A 17 6.82 7.72 -3.62
N ARG A 18 6.25 6.68 -4.26
CA ARG A 18 5.06 5.95 -3.79
C ARG A 18 5.50 4.98 -2.69
N GLY A 19 5.02 5.19 -1.47
CA GLY A 19 5.43 4.38 -0.31
C GLY A 19 5.90 5.17 0.90
N ARG A 20 5.91 6.51 0.86
CA ARG A 20 6.04 7.31 2.09
C ARG A 20 4.81 7.16 2.97
N PHE A 21 3.65 7.01 2.34
CA PHE A 21 2.37 6.82 3.01
C PHE A 21 1.65 5.62 2.39
N PRO A 22 2.09 4.38 2.70
CA PRO A 22 1.62 3.18 2.03
C PRO A 22 0.13 2.89 2.25
N LEU A 23 -0.47 3.40 3.33
CA LEU A 23 -1.91 3.27 3.56
C LEU A 23 -2.66 4.39 2.87
N LEU A 24 -2.13 5.61 2.89
CA LEU A 24 -2.74 6.74 2.21
C LEU A 24 -2.73 6.58 0.68
N ASP A 25 -1.62 6.10 0.12
CA ASP A 25 -1.47 5.77 -1.31
C ASP A 25 -2.50 4.72 -1.78
N ARG A 26 -3.04 3.90 -0.86
CA ARG A 26 -4.03 2.85 -1.16
C ARG A 26 -5.48 3.35 -1.09
N VAL A 27 -5.73 4.49 -0.46
CA VAL A 27 -7.08 5.04 -0.28
C VAL A 27 -7.30 6.12 -1.33
N SER A 28 -7.99 5.78 -2.41
CA SER A 28 -8.38 6.74 -3.46
C SER A 28 -9.80 7.26 -3.24
N TYR A 29 -10.65 6.46 -2.58
CA TYR A 29 -12.04 6.80 -2.32
C TYR A 29 -12.42 6.53 -0.85
N PRO A 30 -13.45 7.22 -0.31
CA PRO A 30 -13.92 6.99 1.06
C PRO A 30 -14.40 5.56 1.33
N ALA A 31 -14.78 4.82 0.28
CA ALA A 31 -15.19 3.42 0.40
C ALA A 31 -14.00 2.50 0.77
N ASP A 32 -12.77 2.84 0.39
CA ASP A 32 -11.58 2.03 0.66
C ASP A 32 -11.28 1.96 2.16
N LEU A 33 -11.65 3.00 2.91
CA LEU A 33 -11.56 3.04 4.37
C LEU A 33 -12.35 1.92 5.05
N ARG A 34 -13.45 1.47 4.43
CA ARG A 34 -14.29 0.39 4.98
C ARG A 34 -13.61 -0.97 4.89
N ASN A 35 -12.62 -1.12 4.00
CA ASN A 35 -11.85 -2.35 3.82
C ASN A 35 -10.59 -2.40 4.70
N LEU A 36 -10.32 -1.34 5.47
CA LEU A 36 -9.20 -1.27 6.40
C LEU A 36 -9.60 -1.75 7.79
N SER A 37 -8.68 -2.43 8.48
CA SER A 37 -8.83 -2.72 9.91
C SER A 37 -8.66 -1.46 10.76
N ILE A 38 -9.13 -1.50 12.01
CA ILE A 38 -9.05 -0.37 12.95
C ILE A 38 -7.59 0.10 13.16
N GLU A 39 -6.64 -0.83 13.24
CA GLU A 39 -5.21 -0.50 13.38
C GLU A 39 -4.66 0.17 12.11
N GLN A 40 -5.09 -0.27 10.92
CA GLN A 40 -4.74 0.39 9.66
C GLN A 40 -5.37 1.78 9.54
N LEU A 41 -6.59 1.98 10.03
CA LEU A 41 -7.21 3.31 10.06
C LEU A 41 -6.47 4.28 10.98
N ARG A 42 -5.95 3.79 12.12
CA ARG A 42 -5.10 4.59 13.01
C ARG A 42 -3.80 4.99 12.31
N GLN A 43 -3.12 4.04 11.68
CA GLN A 43 -1.88 4.32 10.97
C GLN A 43 -2.12 5.27 9.77
N LEU A 44 -3.21 5.10 9.03
CA LEU A 44 -3.62 6.02 7.97
C LEU A 44 -3.83 7.45 8.49
N ALA A 45 -4.41 7.60 9.69
CA ALA A 45 -4.59 8.92 10.31
C ALA A 45 -3.25 9.58 10.69
N GLU A 46 -2.27 8.79 11.14
CA GLU A 46 -0.92 9.29 11.41
C GLU A 46 -0.20 9.68 10.11
N GLU A 47 -0.36 8.90 9.04
CA GLU A 47 0.16 9.22 7.71
C GLU A 47 -0.42 10.54 7.18
N LEU A 48 -1.74 10.75 7.29
CA LEU A 48 -2.41 12.01 6.92
C LEU A 48 -1.90 13.23 7.71
N ARG A 49 -1.65 13.06 9.02
CA ARG A 49 -1.09 14.13 9.86
C ARG A 49 0.34 14.49 9.46
N ALA A 50 1.15 13.50 9.08
CA ALA A 50 2.53 13.72 8.68
C ALA A 50 2.66 14.39 7.30
N GLU A 51 1.59 14.38 6.49
CA GLU A 51 1.55 15.04 5.18
C GLU A 51 1.16 16.53 5.25
N THR A 52 0.48 16.99 6.32
CA THR A 52 -0.04 18.38 6.48
C THR A 52 0.79 19.19 7.47
#